data_AF-A0A9X8YLZ4-F1
#
_entry.id   AF-A0A9X8YLZ4-F1
#
_cell.length_a   1.000
_cell.length_b   1.000
_cell.length_c   1.000
_cell.angle_alpha   90.00
_cell.angle_beta   90.00
_cell.angle_gamma   90.00
#
_symmetry.space_group_name_H-M   'P 1'
#
loop_
_entity.id
_entity.type
_entity.pdbx_description
1 polymer ?
#
loop_
_entity_poly.entity_id
_entity_poly.type
_entity_poly.pdbx_seq_one_letter_code
_entity_poly.pdbx_strand_id
1 'polypeptide(L)' 'MAASTSSLLYNRNGNTLNQAREYIAQDLNKKVEQGKIALQDKGAVLANLMFTSVFEAIADSELVIETIAEQEQT' A
#
# COMPACT_ATOMS: atom_id res chain seq x y z
N MET A 1 17.16 8.32 -11.58
CA MET A 1 15.77 7.93 -11.29
C MET A 1 15.79 7.11 -10.02
N ALA A 2 15.07 7.51 -8.98
CA ALA A 2 14.91 6.64 -7.81
C ALA A 2 14.15 5.38 -8.26
N ALA A 3 14.63 4.19 -7.92
CA ALA A 3 13.93 2.95 -8.21
C ALA A 3 12.56 3.00 -7.55
N SER A 4 11.50 3.04 -8.34
CA SER A 4 10.12 2.98 -7.84
C SER A 4 9.73 1.51 -7.68
N THR A 5 9.76 1.01 -6.45
CA THR A 5 9.25 -0.31 -6.09
C THR A 5 7.74 -0.32 -6.26
N SER A 6 7.20 -1.29 -7.00
CA SER A 6 5.76 -1.57 -7.00
C SER A 6 5.44 -2.42 -5.77
N SER A 7 4.37 -2.06 -5.06
CA SER A 7 3.98 -2.75 -3.82
C SER A 7 2.58 -3.31 -3.93
N LEU A 8 2.43 -4.57 -3.53
CA LEU A 8 1.15 -5.26 -3.42
C LEU A 8 0.74 -5.30 -1.94
N LEU A 9 -0.44 -4.75 -1.63
CA LEU A 9 -1.07 -4.85 -0.33
C LEU A 9 -2.15 -5.93 -0.39
N TYR A 10 -1.90 -7.03 0.32
CA TYR A 10 -2.84 -8.13 0.44
C TYR A 10 -3.61 -8.07 1.76
N ASN A 11 -4.91 -8.33 1.70
CA ASN A 11 -5.72 -8.68 2.86
C ASN A 11 -6.93 -9.49 2.41
N ARG A 12 -7.28 -10.55 3.15
CA ARG A 12 -8.50 -11.34 2.87
C ARG A 12 -9.79 -10.52 2.92
N ASN A 13 -9.80 -9.41 3.67
CA ASN A 13 -10.96 -8.54 3.81
C ASN A 13 -10.85 -7.31 2.89
N GLY A 14 -11.70 -7.28 1.86
CA GLY A 14 -11.77 -6.16 0.91
C GLY A 14 -12.11 -4.80 1.55
N ASN A 15 -12.87 -4.78 2.65
CA ASN A 15 -13.17 -3.53 3.34
C ASN A 15 -11.92 -2.94 4.01
N THR A 16 -11.07 -3.79 4.60
CA THR A 16 -9.79 -3.38 5.17
C THR A 16 -8.85 -2.82 4.09
N LEU A 17 -8.87 -3.39 2.88
CA LEU A 17 -8.12 -2.85 1.74
C LEU A 17 -8.63 -1.47 1.32
N ASN A 18 -9.95 -1.27 1.28
CA ASN A 18 -10.53 0.04 0.96
C ASN A 18 -10.12 1.10 1.99
N GLN A 19 -10.20 0.75 3.28
CA GLN A 19 -9.74 1.63 4.37
C GLN A 19 -8.25 1.98 4.25
N ALA A 20 -7.39 0.99 3.94
CA ALA A 20 -5.97 1.23 3.72
C ALA A 20 -5.72 2.19 2.55
N ARG A 21 -6.44 2.00 1.43
CA ARG A 21 -6.36 2.89 0.26
C ARG A 21 -6.74 4.33 0.61
N GLU A 22 -7.85 4.50 1.32
CA GLU A 22 -8.33 5.81 1.77
C GLU A 22 -7.33 6.48 2.72
N TYR A 23 -6.81 5.73 3.69
CA TYR A 23 -5.81 6.21 4.65
C TYR A 23 -4.55 6.73 3.93
N ILE A 24 -4.00 5.93 3.01
CA ILE A 24 -2.79 6.31 2.25
C ILE A 24 -3.07 7.56 1.40
N ALA A 25 -4.21 7.62 0.71
CA ALA A 25 -4.58 8.77 -0.10
C ALA A 25 -4.72 10.06 0.74
N GLN A 26 -5.31 9.97 1.93
CA GLN A 26 -5.47 11.09 2.86
C GLN A 26 -4.12 11.54 3.46
N ASP A 27 -3.24 10.61 3.84
CA ASP A 27 -1.90 10.95 4.32
C ASP A 27 -1.08 11.70 3.24
N LEU A 28 -1.13 11.21 2.00
CA LEU A 28 -0.46 11.88 0.88
C LEU A 28 -1.09 13.25 0.57
N ASN A 29 -2.41 13.40 0.68
CA ASN A 29 -3.06 14.72 0.57
C ASN A 29 -2.49 15.71 1.58
N LYS A 30 -2.40 15.32 2.86
CA LYS A 30 -1.83 16.18 3.92
C LYS A 30 -0.38 16.56 3.61
N LYS A 31 0.41 15.64 3.07
CA LYS A 31 1.80 15.92 2.66
C LYS A 31 1.88 16.92 1.49
N VAL A 32 0.97 16.84 0.53
CA VAL A 32 0.85 17.82 -0.57
C VAL A 32 0.44 19.19 -0.02
N GLU A 33 -0.59 19.24 0.82
CA GLU A 33 -1.08 20.48 1.45
C GLU A 33 0.00 21.18 2.30
N GLN A 34 0.85 20.39 2.96
CA GLN A 34 2.00 20.87 3.72
C GLN A 34 3.22 21.25 2.85
N GLY A 35 3.14 21.10 1.53
CA GLY A 35 4.24 21.37 0.60
C GLY A 35 5.43 20.40 0.70
N LYS A 36 5.24 19.23 1.33
CA LYS A 36 6.30 18.23 1.53
C LYS A 36 6.56 17.38 0.29
N ILE A 37 5.56 17.23 -0.57
CA ILE A 37 5.62 16.50 -1.84
C ILE A 37 4.81 17.24 -2.90
N ALA A 38 5.12 17.06 -4.18
CA ALA A 38 4.28 17.60 -5.25
C ALA A 38 3.05 16.73 -5.50
N LEU A 39 1.99 17.31 -6.08
CA LEU A 39 0.77 16.58 -6.46
C LEU A 39 1.06 15.42 -7.43
N GLN A 40 2.01 15.64 -8.35
CA GLN A 40 2.47 14.61 -9.29
C GLN A 40 3.13 13.42 -8.58
N ASP A 41 3.90 13.67 -7.51
CA ASP A 41 4.58 12.63 -6.75
C ASP A 41 3.56 11.77 -5.98
N LYS A 42 2.51 12.40 -5.43
CA LYS A 42 1.37 11.67 -4.87
C LYS A 42 0.75 10.73 -5.93
N GLY A 43 0.53 11.23 -7.14
CA GLY A 43 -0.04 10.42 -8.23
C GLY A 43 0.85 9.22 -8.57
N ALA A 44 2.17 9.44 -8.68
CA ALA A 44 3.14 8.39 -8.94
C ALA A 44 3.19 7.33 -7.83
N VAL A 45 3.13 7.74 -6.55
CA VAL A 45 3.08 6.81 -5.42
C VAL A 45 1.83 5.94 -5.49
N LEU A 46 0.64 6.53 -5.68
CA LEU A 46 -0.61 5.79 -5.74
C LEU A 46 -0.68 4.83 -6.93
N ALA A 47 -0.09 5.19 -8.08
CA ALA A 47 -0.01 4.33 -9.25
C ALA A 47 0.87 3.09 -9.04
N ASN A 48 1.82 3.13 -8.09
CA ASN A 48 2.69 1.99 -7.78
C ASN A 48 2.10 1.00 -6.77
N LEU A 49 0.92 1.27 -6.21
CA LEU A 49 0.27 0.42 -5.21
C LEU A 49 -0.83 -0.42 -5.83
N MET A 50 -0.75 -1.75 -5.66
CA MET A 50 -1.84 -2.67 -5.96
C MET A 50 -2.49 -3.17 -4.66
N PHE A 51 -3.82 -3.23 -4.62
CA PHE A 51 -4.58 -3.75 -3.48
C PHE A 51 -5.37 -4.96 -3.95
N THR A 52 -5.21 -6.10 -3.27
CA THR A 52 -5.88 -7.34 -3.70
C THR A 52 -6.25 -8.23 -2.52
N SER A 53 -7.38 -8.93 -2.64
CA SER A 53 -7.79 -9.99 -1.72
C SER A 53 -7.50 -11.39 -2.29
N VAL A 54 -6.88 -11.47 -3.47
CA VAL A 54 -6.45 -12.72 -4.12
C VAL A 54 -5.04 -13.04 -3.63
N PHE A 55 -4.87 -14.12 -2.89
CA PHE A 55 -3.59 -14.46 -2.24
C PHE A 55 -2.53 -14.83 -3.27
N GLU A 56 -2.93 -15.50 -4.36
CA GLU A 56 -2.05 -15.95 -5.44
C GLU A 56 -1.35 -14.79 -6.15
N ALA A 57 -1.89 -13.57 -6.05
CA ALA A 57 -1.27 -12.38 -6.63
C ALA A 57 0.09 -12.04 -6.01
N ILE A 58 0.44 -12.61 -4.85
CA ILE A 58 1.77 -12.40 -4.23
C ILE A 58 2.88 -13.22 -4.89
N ALA A 59 2.54 -14.19 -5.75
CA ALA A 59 3.48 -15.22 -6.24
C ALA A 59 4.73 -14.65 -6.92
N ASP A 60 4.60 -13.52 -7.62
CA ASP A 60 5.70 -12.88 -8.36
C ASP A 60 6.46 -11.83 -7.52
N SER A 61 6.19 -11.72 -6.21
CA SER A 61 6.83 -10.72 -5.34
C SER A 61 8.28 -11.09 -5.03
N GLU A 62 9.21 -10.15 -5.22
CA GLU A 62 10.63 -10.32 -4.89
C GLU A 62 10.88 -10.32 -3.36
N LEU A 63 10.01 -9.65 -2.61
CA LEU A 63 10.04 -9.55 -1.15
C LEU A 63 8.61 -9.56 -0.60
N VAL A 64 8.37 -10.34 0.46
CA VAL A 64 7.10 -10.37 1.19
C VAL A 64 7.34 -9.91 2.63
N ILE A 65 6.51 -8.96 3.09
CA ILE A 65 6.51 -8.47 4.47
C ILE A 65 5.17 -8.85 5.09
N GLU A 66 5.22 -9.68 6.13
CA GLU A 66 4.04 -10.04 6.91
C GLU A 66 3.75 -8.99 7.97
N THR A 67 2.52 -8.47 7.98
CA THR A 67 2.05 -7.47 8.96
C THR A 67 0.68 -7.86 9.52
N ILE A 68 0.47 -9.16 9.76
CA ILE A 68 -0.75 -9.65 10.42
C ILE A 68 -0.56 -9.65 11.94
N ALA A 69 -1.68 -9.58 12.67
CA ALA A 69 -1.63 -9.68 14.12
C ALA A 69 -1.10 -11.06 14.54
N GLU A 70 -0.18 -11.06 15.49
CA GLU A 70 0.42 -12.27 16.04
C GLU A 70 -0.63 -13.14 16.74
N GLN A 71 -0.60 -14.44 16.47
CA GLN A 71 -1.40 -15.46 17.16
C GLN A 71 -0.48 -16.62 17.57
N GLU A 72 0.18 -16.49 18.71
CA GLU A 72 0.88 -17.61 19.34
C GLU A 72 -0.12 -18.47 20.13
N GLN A 73 -0.25 -19.75 19.78
CA GLN A 73 -0.87 -20.72 20.69
C GLN A 73 0.19 -21.16 21.71
N THR A 74 0.08 -20.66 22.94
CA THR A 74 0.78 -21.20 24.11
C THR A 74 0.22 -22.55 24.52
#